data_AF-A0A497G9P3-F1
#
_entry.id   AF-A0A497G9P3-F1
#
_cell.length_a   1.000
_cell.length_b   1.000
_cell.length_c   1.000
_cell.angle_alpha   90.00
_cell.angle_beta   90.00
_cell.angle_gamma   90.00
#
_symmetry.space_group_name_H-M   'P 1'
#
loop_
_entity.id
_entity.type
_entity.pdbx_description
1 polymer ?
#
loop_
_entity_poly.entity_id
_entity_poly.type
_entity_poly.pdbx_seq_one_letter_code
_entity_poly.pdbx_strand_id
1 'polypeptide(L)' 'MYVNCDSNPEYILQFEGLQVMLCRKHYSKLLNTLNKIAIRYKKACLSEDILVKKIRGRVRFVSKKPIRKKR' A
#
# COMPACT_ATOMS: atom_id res chain seq x y z
N MET A 1 -3.91 5.34 -1.19
CA MET A 1 -3.60 5.09 -2.61
C MET A 1 -4.60 4.09 -3.14
N TYR A 2 -5.38 4.42 -4.16
CA TYR A 2 -6.20 3.43 -4.86
C TYR A 2 -5.28 2.54 -5.69
N VAL A 3 -5.55 1.23 -5.75
CA VAL A 3 -4.65 0.25 -6.36
C VAL A 3 -5.28 -0.59 -7.46
N ASN A 4 -6.60 -0.58 -7.58
CA ASN A 4 -7.25 -1.06 -8.79
C ASN A 4 -7.20 0.06 -9.86
N CYS A 5 -6.28 -0.10 -10.80
CA CYS A 5 -6.15 0.74 -11.98
C CYS A 5 -6.22 -0.11 -13.23
N ASP A 6 -6.46 0.53 -14.37
CA ASP A 6 -6.59 -0.16 -15.66
C ASP A 6 -5.24 -0.65 -16.23
N SER A 7 -4.12 -0.40 -15.55
CA SER A 7 -2.81 -0.93 -15.95
C SER A 7 -2.69 -2.43 -15.66
N ASN A 8 -2.01 -3.16 -16.54
CA ASN A 8 -1.78 -4.59 -16.36
C ASN A 8 -1.14 -4.89 -14.99
N PRO A 9 -1.69 -5.86 -14.24
CA PRO A 9 -1.09 -6.30 -13.00
C PRO A 9 0.20 -7.08 -13.26
N GLU A 10 1.23 -6.79 -12.47
CA GLU A 10 2.55 -7.45 -12.54
C GLU A 10 2.87 -8.19 -11.24
N TYR A 11 2.22 -7.82 -10.12
CA TYR A 11 2.48 -8.35 -8.79
C TYR A 11 1.17 -8.78 -8.13
N ILE A 12 1.19 -9.92 -7.44
CA ILE A 12 0.11 -10.37 -6.57
C ILE A 12 0.57 -10.17 -5.13
N LEU A 13 -0.14 -9.32 -4.39
CA LEU A 13 0.10 -9.12 -2.97
C LEU A 13 -0.94 -9.90 -2.16
N GLN A 14 -0.48 -10.83 -1.33
CA GLN A 14 -1.32 -11.54 -0.38
C GLN A 14 -1.15 -10.95 1.03
N PHE A 15 -2.26 -10.55 1.65
CA PHE A 15 -2.27 -9.92 2.97
C PHE A 15 -3.63 -10.13 3.63
N GLU A 16 -3.67 -10.56 4.90
CA GLU A 16 -4.91 -10.79 5.67
C GLU A 16 -5.97 -11.63 4.92
N GLY A 17 -5.53 -12.66 4.18
CA GLY A 17 -6.42 -13.51 3.37
C GLY A 17 -6.96 -12.86 2.10
N LEU A 18 -6.60 -11.60 1.83
CA LEU A 18 -6.94 -10.89 0.59
C LEU A 18 -5.79 -11.01 -0.41
N GLN A 19 -6.15 -11.23 -1.67
CA GLN A 19 -5.24 -11.09 -2.79
C GLN A 19 -5.55 -9.81 -3.54
N VAL A 20 -4.54 -8.95 -3.68
CA VAL A 20 -4.65 -7.69 -4.40
C VAL A 20 -3.62 -7.70 -5.53
N MET A 21 -4.11 -7.58 -6.77
CA MET A 21 -3.25 -7.44 -7.93
C MET A 21 -2.79 -5.99 -8.09
N LEU A 22 -1.50 -5.80 -8.30
CA LEU A 22 -0.86 -4.49 -8.40
C LEU A 22 -0.06 -4.39 -9.70
N CYS A 23 -0.20 -3.26 -10.40
CA CYS A 23 0.78 -2.88 -11.41
C CYS A 23 2.07 -2.36 -10.75
N ARG A 24 3.17 -2.29 -11.49
CA ARG A 24 4.46 -1.81 -10.98
C ARG A 24 4.39 -0.46 -10.30
N LYS A 25 3.62 0.50 -10.86
CA LYS A 25 3.46 1.83 -10.26
C LYS A 25 2.84 1.79 -8.86
N HIS A 26 1.84 0.94 -8.64
CA HIS A 26 1.19 0.81 -7.33
C HIS A 26 2.07 0.06 -6.35
N TYR A 27 2.76 -0.98 -6.80
CA TYR A 27 3.72 -1.69 -5.99
C TYR A 27 4.87 -0.78 -5.52
N SER A 28 5.49 0.01 -6.41
CA SER A 28 6.54 0.95 -6.03
C SER A 28 6.07 2.02 -5.04
N LYS A 29 4.83 2.51 -5.16
CA LYS A 29 4.26 3.45 -4.18
C LYS A 29 4.00 2.80 -2.83
N LEU A 30 3.57 1.53 -2.79
CA LEU A 30 3.43 0.77 -1.56
C LEU A 30 4.79 0.61 -0.87
N LEU A 31 5.81 0.17 -1.59
CA LEU A 31 7.18 0.06 -1.08
C LEU A 31 7.72 1.39 -0.57
N ASN A 32 7.53 2.49 -1.32
CA ASN A 32 7.93 3.83 -0.86
C ASN A 32 7.23 4.25 0.44
N THR A 33 5.98 3.82 0.62
CA THR A 33 5.23 4.10 1.86
C THR A 33 5.84 3.33 3.03
N LEU A 34 6.12 2.03 2.84
CA LEU A 34 6.76 1.18 3.83
C LEU A 34 8.19 1.65 4.16
N ASN A 35 8.99 2.02 3.17
CA ASN A 35 10.32 2.57 3.37
C ASN A 35 10.29 3.85 4.21
N LYS A 36 9.34 4.76 3.95
CA LYS A 36 9.16 5.96 4.78
C LYS A 36 8.78 5.64 6.21
N ILE A 37 7.96 4.61 6.42
CA ILE A 37 7.62 4.11 7.76
C ILE A 37 8.86 3.52 8.42
N ALA A 38 9.62 2.67 7.73
CA ALA A 38 10.82 2.02 8.24
C ALA A 38 11.87 3.04 8.66
N ILE A 39 12.14 4.06 7.83
CA ILE A 39 13.07 5.15 8.14
C ILE A 39 12.62 5.90 9.41
N ARG A 40 11.33 6.18 9.55
CA ARG A 40 10.81 7.00 10.65
C ARG A 40 10.67 6.24 11.96
N TYR A 41 10.23 4.99 11.89
CA TYR A 41 9.84 4.18 13.06
C TYR A 41 10.81 3.02 13.33
N LYS A 42 11.92 2.94 12.58
CA LYS A 42 12.94 1.86 12.61
C LYS A 42 12.41 0.45 12.31
N LYS A 43 11.11 0.33 12.01
CA LYS A 43 10.43 -0.89 11.59
C LYS A 43 9.30 -0.53 10.64
N ALA A 44 9.00 -1.43 9.71
CA ALA A 44 7.79 -1.38 8.90
C ALA A 44 7.26 -2.79 8.73
N CYS A 45 5.96 -2.97 8.92
CA CYS A 45 5.26 -4.22 8.72
C CYS A 45 3.99 -3.95 7.90
N LEU A 46 3.80 -4.72 6.83
CA LEU A 46 2.65 -4.54 5.93
C LEU A 46 1.32 -4.62 6.70
N SER A 47 1.16 -5.59 7.60
CA SER A 47 -0.09 -5.80 8.36
C SER A 47 -0.31 -4.78 9.47
N GLU A 48 0.76 -4.37 10.16
CA GLU A 48 0.66 -3.37 11.23
C GLU A 48 0.49 -1.95 10.70
N ASP A 49 1.08 -1.64 9.53
CA ASP A 49 1.23 -0.26 9.07
C ASP A 49 0.36 0.09 7.88
N ILE A 50 -0.13 -0.89 7.12
CA ILE A 50 -1.00 -0.68 5.96
C ILE A 50 -2.38 -1.27 6.26
N LEU A 51 -3.41 -0.53 5.87
CA LEU A 51 -4.80 -0.95 5.93
C LEU A 51 -5.41 -0.91 4.53
N VAL A 52 -6.12 -1.97 4.16
CA VAL A 52 -6.87 -2.04 2.91
C VAL A 52 -8.30 -1.60 3.16
N LYS A 53 -8.77 -0.58 2.43
CA LYS A 53 -10.18 -0.19 2.39
C LYS A 53 -10.76 -0.43 1.01
N LYS A 54 -11.93 -1.05 0.93
CA LYS A 54 -12.74 -1.07 -0.29
C LYS A 54 -13.71 0.10 -0.23
N ILE A 55 -13.59 1.06 -1.15
CA ILE A 55 -14.41 2.27 -1.22
C ILE A 55 -14.97 2.38 -2.63
N ARG A 56 -16.30 2.33 -2.77
CA ARG A 56 -17.01 2.46 -4.06
C ARG A 56 -16.44 1.52 -5.15
N GLY A 57 -16.26 0.25 -4.82
CA GLY A 57 -15.68 -0.75 -5.72
C GLY A 57 -14.17 -0.64 -5.94
N ARG A 58 -13.49 0.36 -5.36
CA ARG A 58 -12.04 0.57 -5.48
C ARG A 58 -11.29 0.11 -4.24
N VAL A 59 -10.15 -0.55 -4.43
CA VAL A 59 -9.27 -0.98 -3.34
C VAL A 59 -8.29 0.15 -3.04
N ARG A 60 -8.15 0.53 -1.77
CA ARG A 60 -7.28 1.62 -1.31
C ARG A 60 -6.38 1.16 -0.18
N PHE A 61 -5.07 1.28 -0.37
CA PHE A 61 -4.10 1.21 0.73
C PHE A 61 -4.07 2.53 1.50
N VAL A 62 -4.12 2.45 2.82
CA VAL A 62 -4.05 3.56 3.76
C VAL A 62 -2.97 3.23 4.79
N SER A 63 -2.02 4.15 5.00
CA SER A 63 -1.06 4.01 6.10
C SER A 63 -1.78 4.24 7.43
N LYS A 64 -1.65 3.30 8.37
CA LYS A 64 -2.12 3.44 9.76
C LYS A 64 -1.27 4.44 10.52
N LYS A 65 0.02 4.55 10.18
CA LYS A 65 0.94 5.53 10.77
C LYS A 65 0.93 6.86 9.99
N PRO A 66 1.06 8.02 10.67
CA PRO A 66 1.08 9.32 10.02
C PRO A 66 2.39 9.54 9.26
N ILE A 67 2.33 9.43 7.94
CA ILE A 67 3.43 9.78 7.04
C ILE A 67 3.17 11.21 6.56
N ARG A 68 3.73 12.21 7.25
CA ARG A 68 3.67 13.60 6.75
C ARG A 68 4.37 13.68 5.39
N LYS A 69 3.68 14.19 4.38
CA LYS A 69 4.37 14.78 3.23
C LYS A 69 5.06 16.04 3.76
N LYS A 70 6.39 16.12 3.70
CA LYS A 70 7.03 17.44 3.69
C LYS A 70 6.45 18.17 2.47
N ARG A 71 5.76 19.28 2.73
CA ARG A 71 5.34 20.24 1.71
C ARG A 71 6.59 20.94 1.19
#